data_AF-A0A143ZS21-F1
#
_entry.id   AF-A0A143ZS21-F1
#
_cell.length_a   1.000
_cell.length_b   1.000
_cell.length_c   1.000
_cell.angle_alpha   90.00
_cell.angle_beta   90.00
_cell.angle_gamma   90.00
#
_symmetry.space_group_name_H-M   'P 1'
#
loop_
_entity.id
_entity.type
_entity.pdbx_description
1 polymer ?
#
loop_
_entity_poly.entity_id
_entity_poly.type
_entity_poly.pdbx_seq_one_letter_code
_entity_poly.pdbx_strand_id
1 'polypeptide(L)' 'MKIFQFTYTGGPIPSVSEKQHAAFLNNIQKAILLSLESRGLLSRQQCVSCINQLEEHM' A
#
# COMPACT_ATOMS: atom_id res chain seq x y z
N MET A 1 -13.91 -14.61 -28.48
CA MET A 1 -13.39 -14.13 -27.17
C MET A 1 -11.86 -14.22 -27.24
N LYS A 2 -11.16 -13.08 -27.21
CA LYS A 2 -9.70 -13.02 -27.40
C LYS A 2 -9.04 -13.02 -26.03
N ILE A 3 -8.27 -14.05 -25.70
CA ILE A 3 -7.52 -14.14 -24.44
C ILE A 3 -6.17 -13.46 -24.69
N PHE A 4 -5.90 -12.37 -23.98
CA PHE A 4 -4.58 -11.75 -23.99
C PHE A 4 -3.70 -12.45 -22.96
N GLN A 5 -2.63 -13.08 -23.44
CA GLN A 5 -1.62 -13.68 -22.59
C GLN A 5 -0.49 -12.66 -22.43
N PHE A 6 -0.34 -12.12 -21.23
CA PHE A 6 0.74 -11.18 -20.92
C PHE A 6 1.93 -11.98 -20.40
N THR A 7 3.07 -11.88 -21.11
CA THR A 7 4.33 -12.46 -20.67
C THR A 7 5.18 -11.37 -20.05
N TYR A 8 5.57 -11.55 -18.79
CA TYR A 8 6.53 -10.67 -18.13
C TYR A 8 7.92 -10.87 -18.77
N THR A 9 8.44 -9.84 -19.44
CA THR A 9 9.77 -9.87 -20.11
C THR A 9 10.87 -9.24 -19.27
N GLY A 10 10.60 -8.91 -18.00
CA GLY A 10 11.61 -8.35 -17.09
C GLY A 10 12.57 -9.42 -16.56
N GLY A 11 13.67 -8.96 -15.95
CA GLY A 11 14.60 -9.83 -15.21
C GLY A 11 13.91 -10.52 -14.02
N PRO A 12 14.58 -11.44 -13.31
CA PRO A 12 13.97 -12.15 -12.19
C PRO A 12 13.36 -11.16 -11.19
N ILE A 13 12.12 -11.44 -10.76
CA ILE A 13 11.46 -10.65 -9.73
C ILE A 13 12.40 -10.61 -8.52
N PRO A 14 12.74 -9.43 -7.98
CA PRO A 14 13.61 -9.33 -6.83
C PRO A 14 13.04 -10.19 -5.71
N SER A 15 13.87 -11.00 -5.05
CA SER A 15 13.45 -11.70 -3.84
C SER A 15 13.20 -10.63 -2.77
N VAL A 16 11.92 -10.39 -2.48
CA VAL A 16 11.49 -9.47 -1.43
C VAL A 16 11.32 -10.30 -0.17
N SER A 17 12.07 -9.96 0.88
CA SER A 17 11.88 -10.58 2.20
C SER A 17 10.50 -10.24 2.76
N GLU A 18 9.95 -11.07 3.65
CA GLU A 18 8.69 -10.79 4.33
C GLU A 18 8.68 -9.42 5.00
N LYS A 19 9.81 -9.02 5.60
CA LYS A 19 10.00 -7.69 6.20
C LYS A 19 9.86 -6.56 5.18
N GLN A 20 10.45 -6.71 4.01
CA GLN A 20 10.32 -5.72 2.93
C GLN A 20 8.89 -5.69 2.38
N HIS A 21 8.20 -6.84 2.34
CA HIS A 21 6.82 -6.89 1.92
C HIS A 21 5.88 -6.19 2.92
N ALA A 22 6.07 -6.43 4.21
CA ALA A 22 5.33 -5.74 5.28
C ALA A 22 5.56 -4.23 5.25
N ALA A 23 6.82 -3.79 5.09
CA ALA A 23 7.14 -2.36 4.96
C ALA A 23 6.51 -1.74 3.71
N PHE A 24 6.52 -2.44 2.58
CA PHE A 24 5.84 -1.99 1.37
C PHE A 24 4.33 -1.84 1.59
N LEU A 25 3.68 -2.85 2.18
CA LEU A 25 2.25 -2.82 2.46
C LEU A 25 1.88 -1.65 3.38
N ASN A 26 2.66 -1.42 4.44
CA ASN A 26 2.45 -0.31 5.36
C ASN A 26 2.50 1.05 4.65
N ASN A 27 3.51 1.24 3.78
CA ASN A 27 3.65 2.47 3.00
C ASN A 27 2.47 2.70 2.05
N ILE A 28 1.97 1.65 1.41
CA ILE A 28 0.78 1.73 0.55
C ILE A 28 -0.45 2.11 1.37
N GLN A 29 -0.66 1.47 2.52
CA GLN A 29 -1.80 1.78 3.40
C GLN A 29 -1.76 3.22 3.90
N LYS A 30 -0.60 3.72 4.33
CA LYS A 30 -0.40 5.13 4.71
C LYS A 30 -0.67 6.09 3.56
N ALA A 31 -0.17 5.78 2.36
CA ALA A 31 -0.39 6.60 1.17
C ALA A 31 -1.89 6.71 0.81
N ILE A 32 -2.64 5.61 0.95
CA ILE A 32 -4.10 5.61 0.76
C ILE A 32 -4.77 6.55 1.77
N LEU A 33 -4.44 6.44 3.06
CA LEU A 33 -5.02 7.30 4.10
C LEU A 33 -4.76 8.79 3.84
N LEU A 34 -3.52 9.15 3.48
CA LEU A 34 -3.16 10.53 3.12
C LEU A 34 -3.91 11.00 1.87
N SER A 35 -4.14 10.12 0.89
CA SER A 35 -4.95 10.46 -0.28
C SER A 35 -6.43 10.64 0.07
N LEU A 36 -6.96 9.93 1.07
CA LEU A 36 -8.34 10.12 1.52
C LEU A 36 -8.49 11.45 2.27
N GLU A 37 -7.51 11.80 3.09
CA GLU A 37 -7.42 13.12 3.74
C GLU A 37 -7.37 14.26 2.72
N SER A 38 -6.49 14.16 1.71
CA SER A 38 -6.35 15.23 0.69
C SER A 38 -7.60 15.43 -0.16
N ARG A 39 -8.45 14.40 -0.27
CA ARG A 39 -9.75 14.46 -0.96
C ARG A 39 -10.91 14.87 -0.05
N GLY A 40 -10.65 15.16 1.23
CA GLY A 40 -11.67 15.50 2.22
C GLY A 40 -12.58 14.34 2.62
N LEU A 41 -12.18 13.09 2.30
CA LEU A 41 -12.91 11.88 2.69
C LEU A 41 -12.60 11.44 4.12
N LEU A 42 -11.45 11.86 4.64
CA LEU A 42 -11.09 11.77 6.06
C LEU A 42 -10.76 13.15 6.59
N SER A 43 -11.16 13.43 7.83
CA SER A 43 -10.61 14.56 8.57
C SER A 43 -9.15 14.26 8.96
N ARG A 44 -8.37 15.32 9.23
CA ARG A 44 -7.00 15.19 9.74
C ARG A 44 -6.93 14.25 10.95
N GLN A 45 -7.88 14.38 11.87
CA GLN A 45 -7.92 13.59 13.09
C GLN A 45 -8.20 12.11 12.81
N GLN A 46 -9.12 11.81 11.89
CA GLN A 46 -9.39 10.44 11.45
C GLN A 46 -8.18 9.82 10.77
N CYS A 47 -7.52 10.56 9.87
CA CYS A 47 -6.32 10.09 9.19
C CYS A 47 -5.19 9.75 10.17
N VAL A 48 -4.91 10.63 11.13
CA VAL A 48 -3.89 10.40 12.16
C VAL A 48 -4.24 9.18 13.02
N SER A 49 -5.50 9.04 13.44
CA SER A 49 -5.94 7.87 14.22
C SER A 49 -5.74 6.56 13.45
N CYS A 50 -6.09 6.53 12.17
CA CYS A 50 -5.90 5.34 11.33
C CYS A 50 -4.42 5.00 11.12
N ILE A 51 -3.55 6.01 10.96
CA ILE A 51 -2.09 5.79 10.85
C ILE A 51 -1.54 5.18 12.13
N ASN A 52 -1.93 5.70 13.30
CA ASN A 52 -1.46 5.17 14.57
C ASN A 52 -1.89 3.71 14.77
N GLN A 53 -3.15 3.37 14.47
CA GLN A 53 -3.63 1.98 14.53
C GLN A 53 -2.89 1.04 13.56
N LEU A 54 -2.54 1.54 12.37
CA LEU A 54 -1.72 0.79 11.40
C LEU A 54 -0.31 0.48 11.92
N GLU A 55 0.25 1.36 12.73
CA GLU A 55 1.58 1.17 13.33
C GLU A 55 1.54 0.29 14.58
N GLU A 56 0.43 0.28 15.33
CA GLU A 56 0.24 -0.58 16.51
C GLU A 56 -0.01 -2.06 16.15
N HIS A 57 -0.54 -2.35 14.96
CA HIS A 57 -0.91 -3.70 14.53
C HIS A 57 0.08 -4.38 13.57
N MET A 58 1.29 -3.83 13.44
CA MET A 58 2.43 -4.48 12.74
C MET A 58 3.53 -4.91 13.71
#